data_AF-A0A7Z9Q926-F1
#
_entry.id   AF-A0A7Z9Q926-F1
#
_cell.length_a   1.000
_cell.length_b   1.000
_cell.length_c   1.000
_cell.angle_alpha   90.00
_cell.angle_beta   90.00
_cell.angle_gamma   90.00
#
_symmetry.space_group_name_H-M   'P 1'
#
loop_
_entity.id
_entity.type
_entity.pdbx_description
1 polymer ?
#
loop_
_entity_poly.entity_id
_entity_poly.type
_entity_poly.pdbx_seq_one_letter_code
_entity_poly.pdbx_strand_id
1 'polypeptide(L)' 'NINGLIIGELIDMKDQEISFGKSTDDIIMEICGTMDIPIVTNFPCGHGKYQATLPISLPIELCADETVKLKFLGPAVN' A
#
# COMPACT_ATOMS: atom_id res chain seq x y z
N ASN A 1 17.01 -0.89 2.11
CA ASN A 1 16.19 0.31 2.32
C ASN A 1 15.15 0.42 1.24
N ILE A 2 13.94 0.85 1.59
CA ILE A 2 12.86 1.21 0.66
C ILE A 2 12.69 2.73 0.65
N ASN A 3 12.21 3.29 -0.46
CA ASN A 3 11.96 4.73 -0.60
C ASN A 3 10.47 5.10 -0.50
N GLY A 4 9.61 4.12 -0.29
CA GLY A 4 8.17 4.26 -0.17
C GLY A 4 7.52 2.91 0.09
N LEU A 5 6.33 2.93 0.68
CA LEU A 5 5.57 1.75 1.06
C LEU A 5 4.15 1.88 0.52
N ILE A 6 3.74 0.91 -0.30
CA ILE A 6 2.36 0.78 -0.78
C ILE A 6 1.78 -0.50 -0.19
N ILE A 7 0.66 -0.36 0.49
CA ILE A 7 -0.08 -1.46 1.10
C ILE A 7 -1.44 -1.53 0.41
N GLY A 8 -1.72 -2.68 -0.19
CA GLY A 8 -2.98 -2.94 -0.87
C GLY A 8 -4.17 -3.00 0.09
N GLU A 9 -5.35 -3.25 -0.48
CA GLU A 9 -6.54 -3.55 0.31
C GLU A 9 -6.31 -4.82 1.16
N LEU A 10 -6.47 -4.71 2.48
CA LEU A 10 -6.41 -5.83 3.41
C LEU A 10 -7.84 -6.31 3.72
N ILE A 11 -8.39 -7.08 2.78
CA ILE A 11 -9.74 -7.65 2.89
C ILE A 11 -9.75 -8.98 3.67
N ASP A 12 -10.91 -9.32 4.23
CA ASP A 12 -11.14 -10.55 5.00
C ASP A 12 -10.12 -10.77 6.14
N MET A 13 -9.63 -9.67 6.71
CA MET A 13 -8.77 -9.70 7.88
C MET A 13 -9.53 -10.30 9.06
N LYS A 14 -9.05 -11.44 9.56
CA LYS A 14 -9.72 -12.18 10.63
C LYS A 14 -9.43 -11.52 11.97
N ASP A 15 -10.48 -11.28 12.75
CA ASP A 15 -10.41 -10.93 14.16
C ASP A 15 -10.75 -12.16 15.03
N GLN A 16 -10.51 -12.06 16.34
CA GLN A 16 -10.81 -13.11 17.32
C GLN A 16 -12.08 -12.77 18.12
N GLU A 17 -12.53 -13.69 19.00
CA GLU A 17 -13.67 -13.43 19.90
C GLU A 17 -13.45 -12.18 20.77
N ILE A 18 -12.21 -11.97 21.23
CA ILE A 18 -11.77 -10.71 21.84
C ILE A 18 -11.17 -9.87 20.71
N SER A 19 -11.82 -8.75 20.40
CA SER A 19 -11.36 -7.88 19.31
C SER A 19 -9.97 -7.32 19.59
N PHE A 20 -9.14 -7.29 18.55
CA PHE A 20 -7.82 -6.67 18.61
C PHE A 20 -7.89 -5.15 18.89
N GLY A 21 -9.01 -4.50 18.59
CA GLY A 21 -9.27 -3.11 18.96
C GLY A 21 -8.49 -2.06 18.16
N LYS A 22 -7.85 -2.46 17.06
CA LYS A 22 -7.13 -1.56 16.14
C LYS A 22 -7.59 -1.80 14.72
N SER A 23 -7.76 -0.72 13.96
CA SER A 23 -7.95 -0.82 12.52
C SER A 23 -6.66 -1.25 11.84
N THR A 24 -6.76 -1.65 10.57
CA THR A 24 -5.61 -1.94 9.72
C THR A 24 -4.65 -0.76 9.64
N ASP A 25 -5.17 0.46 9.49
CA ASP A 25 -4.34 1.68 9.42
C ASP A 25 -3.65 1.96 10.77
N ASP A 26 -4.31 1.72 11.89
CA ASP A 26 -3.68 1.85 13.23
C ASP A 26 -2.49 0.90 13.37
N ILE A 27 -2.64 -0.35 12.93
CA ILE A 27 -1.58 -1.37 12.96
C ILE A 27 -0.41 -0.93 12.08
N ILE A 28 -0.70 -0.46 10.86
CA ILE A 28 0.32 0.00 9.92
C ILE A 28 1.08 1.19 10.51
N MET A 29 0.39 2.18 11.06
CA MET A 29 1.02 3.38 11.60
C MET A 29 1.81 3.11 12.88
N GLU A 30 1.38 2.17 13.71
CA GLU A 30 2.14 1.73 14.89
C GLU A 30 3.48 1.09 14.51
N ILE A 31 3.50 0.29 13.43
CA ILE A 31 4.70 -0.44 12.98
C ILE A 31 5.59 0.44 12.09
N CYS A 32 4.99 1.17 11.14
CA CYS A 32 5.69 1.85 10.06
C CYS A 32 5.70 3.37 10.18
N GLY A 33 4.89 3.97 11.06
CA GLY A 33 4.70 5.42 11.12
C GLY A 33 5.92 6.23 11.55
N THR A 34 6.97 5.56 12.03
CA THR A 34 8.26 6.20 12.35
C THR A 34 9.23 6.26 11.16
N MET A 35 8.87 5.65 10.03
CA MET A 35 9.67 5.69 8.81
C MET A 35 9.50 7.04 8.11
N ASP A 36 10.61 7.70 7.77
CA ASP A 36 10.61 8.95 6.99
C ASP A 36 10.53 8.67 5.47
N ILE A 37 9.44 8.03 5.06
CA ILE A 37 9.13 7.67 3.66
C ILE A 37 7.62 7.81 3.42
N PRO A 38 7.17 8.02 2.17
CA PRO A 38 5.74 7.98 1.85
C PRO A 38 5.14 6.59 2.12
N ILE A 39 4.02 6.57 2.83
CA ILE A 39 3.22 5.37 3.10
C ILE A 39 1.83 5.58 2.52
N VAL A 40 1.40 4.67 1.66
CA VAL A 40 0.06 4.64 1.07
C VAL A 40 -0.62 3.34 1.50
N THR A 41 -1.75 3.47 2.20
CA THR A 41 -2.60 2.33 2.56
C THR A 41 -3.82 2.23 1.65
N ASN A 42 -4.47 1.06 1.66
CA ASN A 42 -5.70 0.81 0.91
C ASN A 42 -5.58 1.05 -0.61
N PHE A 43 -4.39 0.80 -1.18
CA PHE A 43 -4.17 0.92 -2.61
C PHE A 43 -4.96 -0.18 -3.36
N PRO A 44 -5.56 0.09 -4.53
CA PRO A 44 -6.40 -0.87 -5.26
C PRO A 44 -5.57 -1.96 -5.94
N CYS A 45 -4.85 -2.76 -5.17
CA CYS A 45 -4.09 -3.93 -5.61
C CYS A 45 -4.30 -5.08 -4.62
N GLY A 46 -4.49 -6.30 -5.14
CA GLY A 46 -4.72 -7.49 -4.32
C GLY A 46 -6.06 -8.13 -4.65
N HIS A 47 -6.78 -8.60 -3.62
CA HIS A 47 -8.04 -9.34 -3.77
C HIS A 47 -9.29 -8.49 -3.55
N GLY A 48 -9.13 -7.18 -3.33
CA GLY A 48 -10.24 -6.26 -3.18
C GLY A 48 -11.03 -6.03 -4.47
N LYS A 49 -11.97 -5.08 -4.42
CA LYS A 49 -12.90 -4.82 -5.52
C LYS A 49 -12.18 -4.34 -6.78
N TYR A 50 -11.11 -3.58 -6.61
CA TYR A 50 -10.32 -3.02 -7.69
C TYR A 50 -8.92 -3.64 -7.68
N GLN A 51 -8.48 -4.12 -8.84
CA GLN A 51 -7.24 -4.89 -8.97
C GLN A 51 -6.34 -4.27 -10.04
N ALA A 52 -5.67 -3.18 -9.68
CA ALA A 52 -4.66 -2.56 -10.53
C ALA A 52 -3.53 -3.57 -10.78
N THR A 53 -3.20 -3.76 -12.05
CA THR A 53 -2.01 -4.53 -12.43
C THR A 53 -0.78 -3.70 -12.15
N LEU A 54 0.14 -4.22 -11.34
CA LEU A 54 1.40 -3.58 -10.99
C LEU A 54 2.57 -4.35 -11.64
N PRO A 55 3.14 -3.85 -12.75
CA PRO A 55 4.39 -4.35 -13.27
C PRO A 55 5.48 -4.32 -12.19
N ILE A 56 6.02 -5.49 -11.88
CA ILE A 56 7.09 -5.63 -10.88
C ILE A 56 8.44 -5.37 -11.54
N SER A 57 9.40 -4.89 -10.75
CA SER A 57 10.78 -4.64 -11.17
C SER A 57 10.98 -3.45 -12.13
N LEU A 58 9.97 -2.60 -12.30
CA LEU A 58 10.13 -1.31 -13.00
C LEU A 58 10.44 -0.19 -12.01
N PRO A 59 11.32 0.76 -12.37
CA PRO A 59 11.44 2.01 -11.63
C PRO A 59 10.13 2.79 -11.67
N ILE A 60 9.71 3.29 -10.50
CA ILE A 60 8.49 4.08 -10.35
C ILE A 60 8.78 5.38 -9.59
N GLU A 61 7.89 6.35 -9.76
CA GLU A 61 7.77 7.54 -8.92
C GLU A 61 6.45 7.44 -8.14
N LEU A 62 6.52 7.59 -6.82
CA LEU A 62 5.39 7.55 -5.90
C LEU A 62 5.17 8.95 -5.32
N CYS A 63 3.97 9.50 -5.49
CA CYS A 63 3.54 10.74 -4.83
C CYS A 63 2.38 10.42 -3.89
N ALA A 64 2.54 10.72 -2.60
CA ALA A 64 1.58 10.43 -1.53
C ALA A 64 1.02 11.74 -0.93
N ASP A 65 0.45 12.60 -1.78
CA ASP A 65 -0.23 13.84 -1.39
C ASP A 65 -1.75 13.59 -1.25
N GLU A 66 -2.59 14.63 -1.37
CA GLU A 66 -4.06 14.52 -1.40
C GLU A 66 -4.59 13.53 -2.44
N THR A 67 -3.86 13.39 -3.57
CA THR A 67 -4.13 12.37 -4.58
C THR A 67 -2.88 11.52 -4.77
N VAL A 68 -3.01 10.21 -4.50
CA VAL A 68 -1.93 9.26 -4.70
C VAL A 68 -1.68 9.03 -6.19
N LYS A 69 -0.43 9.12 -6.61
CA LYS A 69 -0.01 8.82 -7.99
C LYS A 69 1.15 7.84 -7.98
N LEU A 70 1.04 6.81 -8.83
CA LEU A 70 2.11 5.85 -9.11
C LEU A 70 2.44 5.94 -10.61
N LYS A 71 3.66 6.37 -10.93
CA LYS A 71 4.10 6.56 -12.32
C LYS A 71 5.23 5.58 -12.64
N PHE A 72 5.03 4.77 -13.68
CA PHE A 72 6.06 3.89 -14.21
C PHE A 72 7.02 4.69 -15.10
N LEU A 73 8.32 4.56 -14.87
CA LEU A 73 9.36 5.32 -15.59
C LEU A 73 9.86 4.62 -16.86
N GLY A 74 9.28 3.47 -17.19
CA GLY A 74 9.58 2.70 -18.39
C GLY A 74 8.43 1.78 -18.79
N PRO A 75 8.48 1.18 -19.98
CA PRO A 75 7.43 0.29 -20.46
C PRO A 75 7.47 -1.05 -19.71
N ALA A 76 6.30 -1.64 -19.48
CA ALA A 76 6.16 -2.96 -18.85
C ALA A 76 6.30 -4.12 -19.84
N VAL A 77 6.20 -3.83 -21.13
CA VAL A 77 6.32 -4.77 -22.24
C VAL A 77 7.15 -4.12 -23.34
N ASN A 78 7.92 -4.94 -24.05
CA ASN A 78 8.72 -4.50 -25.20
C ASN A 78 7.86 -4.29 -26.44
#